data_AF-A0A8S1E334-F1
#
_entry.id   AF-A0A8S1E334-F1
#
_cell.length_a   1.000
_cell.length_b   1.000
_cell.length_c   1.000
_cell.angle_alpha   90.00
_cell.angle_beta   90.00
_cell.angle_gamma   90.00
#
_symmetry.space_group_name_H-M   'P 1'
#
loop_
_entity.id
_entity.type
_entity.pdbx_description
1 polymer ?
#
loop_
_entity_poly.entity_id
_entity_poly.type
_entity_poly.pdbx_seq_one_letter_code
_entity_poly.pdbx_strand_id
1 'polypeptide(L)'
;MQKQVEFYNKYIETFLASMDSGERRVYQLRLSGQHPGKAKTQKVLKYSAAQLHAKGVLQQMQGLTQSQFKSVQFEISATESVGVFHVKGCLMGIPMDSVEIDIQDLLQLQYEGCAIMDMFGKAKVNVNLLLYLLNKKFYGKS
;
A
#
# COMPACT_ATOMS: atom_id res chain seq x y z
N MET A 1 -18.73 -16.04 18.27
CA MET A 1 -18.00 -15.69 17.03
C MET A 1 -18.57 -14.48 16.28
N GLN A 2 -19.87 -14.15 16.36
CA GLN A 2 -20.45 -12.96 15.68
C GLN A 2 -19.97 -11.59 16.23
N LYS A 3 -19.73 -11.47 17.53
CA LYS A 3 -19.36 -10.18 18.16
C LYS A 3 -18.01 -9.60 17.71
N GLN A 4 -17.07 -10.42 17.25
CA GLN A 4 -15.75 -9.94 16.80
C GLN A 4 -15.80 -9.39 15.36
N VAL A 5 -16.62 -10.01 14.49
CA VAL A 5 -16.87 -9.50 13.13
C VAL A 5 -17.59 -8.15 13.21
N GLU A 6 -18.56 -7.99 14.12
CA GLU A 6 -19.25 -6.71 14.34
C GLU A 6 -18.33 -5.60 14.85
N PHE A 7 -17.35 -5.92 15.71
CA PHE A 7 -16.39 -4.93 16.20
C PHE A 7 -15.40 -4.50 15.11
N TYR A 8 -14.97 -5.44 14.27
CA TYR A 8 -14.12 -5.19 13.11
C TYR A 8 -14.84 -4.36 12.04
N ASN A 9 -16.08 -4.72 11.73
CA ASN A 9 -16.93 -3.96 10.81
C ASN A 9 -17.18 -2.55 11.36
N LYS A 10 -17.43 -2.40 12.66
CA LYS A 10 -17.60 -1.07 13.29
C LYS A 10 -16.31 -0.24 13.27
N TYR A 11 -15.13 -0.86 13.44
CA TYR A 11 -13.85 -0.16 13.31
C TYR A 11 -13.59 0.28 11.86
N ILE A 12 -13.86 -0.59 10.88
CA ILE A 12 -13.79 -0.26 9.45
C ILE A 12 -14.79 0.85 9.12
N GLU A 13 -16.05 0.73 9.56
CA GLU A 13 -17.08 1.74 9.34
C GLU A 13 -16.70 3.07 9.97
N THR A 14 -16.11 3.08 11.16
CA THR A 14 -15.67 4.33 11.81
C THR A 14 -14.46 4.93 11.08
N PHE A 15 -13.51 4.10 10.62
CA PHE A 15 -12.37 4.51 9.82
C PHE A 15 -12.81 5.07 8.46
N LEU A 16 -13.70 4.38 7.74
CA LEU A 16 -14.27 4.78 6.46
C LEU A 16 -15.25 5.96 6.58
N ALA A 17 -16.05 6.07 7.65
CA ALA A 17 -16.94 7.20 7.91
C ALA A 17 -16.17 8.48 8.26
N SER A 18 -15.00 8.34 8.92
CA SER A 18 -14.08 9.47 9.08
C SER A 18 -13.46 9.93 7.75
N MET A 19 -13.47 9.06 6.72
CA MET A 19 -13.06 9.38 5.36
C MET A 19 -14.21 9.93 4.50
N ASP A 20 -15.47 9.55 4.80
CA ASP A 20 -16.68 9.92 4.02
C ASP A 20 -17.28 11.29 4.35
N SER A 21 -17.01 11.83 5.55
CA SER A 21 -17.67 13.01 6.14
C SER A 21 -17.24 14.38 5.58
N GLY A 22 -16.88 14.46 4.30
CA GLY A 22 -16.48 15.70 3.62
C GLY A 22 -14.96 15.84 3.44
N GLU A 23 -14.17 14.98 4.06
CA GLU A 23 -12.73 14.88 3.78
C GLU A 23 -12.44 14.28 2.41
N ARG A 24 -13.35 13.52 1.75
CA ARG A 24 -13.17 13.11 0.34
C ARG A 24 -12.92 14.31 -0.57
N ARG A 25 -13.65 15.41 -0.41
CA ARG A 25 -13.47 16.62 -1.24
C ARG A 25 -12.18 17.36 -0.90
N VAL A 26 -11.80 17.42 0.38
CA VAL A 26 -10.56 18.07 0.86
C VAL A 26 -9.31 17.24 0.55
N TYR A 27 -9.36 15.91 0.66
CA TYR A 27 -8.32 14.96 0.31
C TYR A 27 -8.15 14.90 -1.21
N GLN A 28 -9.26 14.89 -1.96
CA GLN A 28 -9.21 15.05 -3.42
C GLN A 28 -8.71 16.45 -3.81
N LEU A 29 -9.02 17.53 -3.09
CA LEU A 29 -8.47 18.89 -3.31
C LEU A 29 -6.97 18.99 -2.98
N ARG A 30 -6.51 18.38 -1.88
CA ARG A 30 -5.10 18.35 -1.45
C ARG A 30 -4.24 17.46 -2.33
N LEU A 31 -4.78 16.33 -2.82
CA LEU A 31 -4.13 15.49 -3.83
C LEU A 31 -4.25 16.08 -5.24
N SER A 32 -5.22 16.96 -5.49
CA SER A 32 -5.45 17.52 -6.84
C SER A 32 -4.78 18.84 -7.15
N GLY A 33 -4.26 19.59 -6.16
CA GLY A 33 -3.55 20.84 -6.39
C GLY A 33 -4.18 21.69 -7.50
N GLN A 34 -5.51 21.90 -7.44
CA GLN A 34 -6.29 22.42 -8.56
C GLN A 34 -5.86 23.84 -8.95
N HIS A 35 -4.95 23.91 -9.93
CA HIS A 35 -5.00 24.88 -11.01
C HIS A 35 -5.62 24.17 -12.24
N PRO A 36 -6.60 24.76 -12.91
CA PRO A 36 -7.24 24.15 -14.08
C PRO A 36 -6.23 24.07 -15.22
N GLY A 37 -5.85 22.85 -15.63
CA GLY A 37 -5.10 22.63 -16.87
C GLY A 37 -3.85 21.73 -16.83
N LYS A 38 -3.51 21.05 -15.74
CA LYS A 38 -2.35 20.14 -15.71
C LYS A 38 -2.73 18.74 -15.21
N ALA A 39 -2.44 17.72 -16.02
CA ALA A 39 -2.58 16.31 -15.65
C ALA A 39 -1.89 16.03 -14.31
N LYS A 40 -2.63 15.48 -13.34
CA LYS A 40 -2.18 15.28 -11.96
C LYS A 40 -1.09 14.22 -11.91
N THR A 41 0.09 14.57 -11.42
CA THR A 41 1.09 13.59 -10.99
C THR A 41 0.59 12.89 -9.74
N GLN A 42 0.01 11.69 -9.91
CA GLN A 42 -0.28 10.78 -8.79
C GLN A 42 0.98 10.65 -7.91
N LYS A 43 0.82 10.71 -6.59
CA LYS A 43 1.94 10.53 -5.65
C LYS A 43 2.44 9.09 -5.76
N VAL A 44 3.55 8.90 -6.48
CA VAL A 44 4.22 7.60 -6.60
C VAL A 44 5.37 7.55 -5.60
N LEU A 45 5.34 6.57 -4.70
CA LEU A 45 6.46 6.27 -3.82
C LEU A 45 7.35 5.24 -4.49
N LYS A 46 8.65 5.52 -4.57
CA LYS A 46 9.63 4.57 -5.09
C LYS A 46 10.50 4.08 -3.95
N TYR A 47 10.58 2.77 -3.78
CA TYR A 47 11.46 2.12 -2.83
C TYR A 47 12.25 1.01 -3.53
N SER A 48 13.55 0.92 -3.27
CA SER A 48 14.27 -0.28 -3.71
C SER A 48 13.87 -1.50 -2.87
N ALA A 49 13.97 -2.70 -3.42
CA ALA A 49 13.76 -3.92 -2.65
C ALA A 49 14.70 -3.98 -1.44
N ALA A 50 15.93 -3.46 -1.58
CA ALA A 50 16.88 -3.36 -0.48
C ALA A 50 16.37 -2.44 0.66
N GLN A 51 15.73 -1.32 0.32
CA GLN A 51 15.13 -0.43 1.32
C GLN A 51 13.93 -1.05 2.03
N LEU A 52 13.05 -1.74 1.28
CA LEU A 52 11.91 -2.44 1.87
C LEU A 52 12.39 -3.59 2.77
N HIS A 53 13.45 -4.28 2.37
CA HIS A 53 14.05 -5.35 3.17
C HIS A 53 14.70 -4.82 4.44
N ALA A 54 15.47 -3.73 4.37
CA ALA A 54 16.03 -3.08 5.55
C ALA A 54 14.96 -2.58 6.53
N LYS A 55 13.76 -2.25 6.04
CA LYS A 55 12.59 -1.90 6.87
C LYS A 55 11.82 -3.10 7.41
N GLY A 56 12.18 -4.32 7.01
CA GLY A 56 11.45 -5.56 7.32
C GLY A 56 10.13 -5.74 6.56
N VAL A 57 9.75 -4.79 5.70
CA VAL A 57 8.53 -4.86 4.87
C VAL A 57 8.67 -6.00 3.85
N LEU A 58 9.83 -6.11 3.20
CA LEU A 58 10.16 -7.22 2.32
C LEU A 58 11.00 -8.24 3.09
N GLN A 59 10.54 -9.49 3.15
CA GLN A 59 11.25 -10.58 3.82
C GLN A 59 12.14 -11.32 2.83
N GLN A 60 11.57 -11.73 1.69
CA GLN A 60 12.30 -12.51 0.69
C GLN A 60 11.73 -12.27 -0.71
N MET A 61 12.55 -12.46 -1.74
CA MET A 61 12.08 -12.61 -3.12
C MET A 61 12.59 -13.93 -3.69
N GLN A 62 11.72 -14.68 -4.34
CA GLN A 62 12.00 -15.91 -5.03
C GLN A 62 12.78 -15.62 -6.32
N GLY A 63 13.84 -16.39 -6.56
CA GLY A 63 14.68 -16.25 -7.76
C GLY A 63 15.64 -15.07 -7.75
N LEU A 64 15.69 -14.28 -6.67
CA LEU A 64 16.62 -13.16 -6.51
C LEU A 64 17.43 -13.26 -5.22
N THR A 65 18.71 -12.96 -5.30
CA THR A 65 19.60 -12.86 -4.13
C THR A 65 19.52 -11.47 -3.51
N GLN A 66 19.87 -11.33 -2.22
CA GLN A 66 19.90 -10.02 -1.55
C GLN A 66 20.79 -8.99 -2.27
N SER A 67 21.88 -9.44 -2.91
CA SER A 67 22.73 -8.57 -3.74
C SER A 67 21.99 -7.93 -4.91
N GLN A 68 21.01 -8.64 -5.48
CA GLN A 68 20.19 -8.17 -6.61
C GLN A 68 19.03 -7.26 -6.17
N PHE A 69 18.73 -7.16 -4.87
CA PHE A 69 17.65 -6.29 -4.38
C PHE A 69 17.91 -4.81 -4.65
N LYS A 70 19.16 -4.41 -4.86
CA LYS A 70 19.52 -3.03 -5.24
C LYS A 70 19.03 -2.67 -6.65
N SER A 71 18.90 -3.67 -7.51
CA SER A 71 18.46 -3.51 -8.91
C SER A 71 16.95 -3.54 -9.07
N VAL A 72 16.21 -3.95 -8.03
CA VAL A 72 14.74 -3.98 -8.00
C VAL A 72 14.21 -2.72 -7.34
N GLN A 73 13.25 -2.07 -8.00
CA GLN A 73 12.48 -0.94 -7.49
C GLN A 73 11.01 -1.32 -7.43
N PHE A 74 10.34 -0.86 -6.38
CA PHE A 74 8.90 -0.93 -6.21
C PHE A 74 8.34 0.47 -6.26
N GLU A 75 7.35 0.66 -7.13
CA GLU A 75 6.58 1.88 -7.26
C GLU A 75 5.20 1.64 -6.67
N ILE A 76 4.82 2.42 -5.66
CA ILE A 76 3.52 2.35 -5.01
C ILE A 76 2.77 3.64 -5.30
N SER A 77 1.61 3.55 -5.92
CA SER A 77 0.72 4.69 -6.19
C SER A 77 -0.66 4.44 -5.62
N ALA A 78 -1.33 5.52 -5.21
CA ALA A 78 -2.75 5.46 -4.88
C ALA A 78 -3.58 5.43 -6.17
N THR A 79 -4.65 4.63 -6.19
CA THR A 79 -5.59 4.61 -7.31
C THR A 79 -6.71 5.63 -7.10
N GLU A 80 -7.69 5.67 -8.01
CA GLU A 80 -8.90 6.49 -7.85
C GLU A 80 -9.78 5.97 -6.71
N SER A 81 -9.70 4.68 -6.41
CA SER A 81 -10.42 4.01 -5.33
C SER A 81 -9.71 4.21 -4.00
N VAL A 82 -10.43 4.78 -3.05
CA VAL A 82 -9.89 5.05 -1.71
C VAL A 82 -9.61 3.73 -0.99
N GLY A 83 -8.38 3.56 -0.50
CA GLY A 83 -7.95 2.32 0.17
C GLY A 83 -7.25 1.33 -0.75
N VAL A 84 -7.27 1.56 -2.06
CA VAL A 84 -6.64 0.69 -3.06
C VAL A 84 -5.33 1.31 -3.55
N PHE A 85 -4.28 0.50 -3.56
CA PHE A 85 -2.92 0.88 -3.96
C PHE A 85 -2.45 0.02 -5.12
N HIS A 86 -1.89 0.66 -6.14
CA HIS A 86 -1.21 -0.03 -7.21
C HIS A 86 0.27 -0.15 -6.88
N VAL A 87 0.78 -1.37 -6.82
CA VAL A 87 2.20 -1.66 -6.57
C VAL A 87 2.80 -2.29 -7.80
N LYS A 88 3.88 -1.70 -8.30
CA LYS A 88 4.59 -2.15 -9.50
C LYS A 88 6.04 -2.45 -9.18
N GLY A 89 6.51 -3.63 -9.58
CA GLY A 89 7.92 -3.99 -9.56
C GLY A 89 8.60 -3.60 -10.87
N CYS A 90 9.76 -2.95 -10.77
CA CYS A 90 10.64 -2.61 -11.88
C CYS A 90 12.05 -3.17 -11.59
N LEU A 91 12.58 -4.01 -12.47
CA LEU A 91 13.95 -4.50 -12.39
C LEU A 91 14.80 -3.72 -13.40
N MET A 92 15.73 -2.89 -12.93
CA MET A 92 16.59 -2.05 -13.79
C MET A 92 15.82 -1.20 -14.80
N GLY A 93 14.63 -0.70 -14.43
CA GLY A 93 13.77 0.09 -15.32
C GLY A 93 12.84 -0.74 -16.21
N ILE A 94 12.97 -2.07 -16.22
CA ILE A 94 12.06 -2.98 -16.91
C ILE A 94 10.89 -3.29 -15.97
N PRO A 95 9.63 -2.95 -16.35
CA PRO A 95 8.46 -3.31 -15.56
C PRO A 95 8.30 -4.84 -15.54
N MET A 96 8.15 -5.41 -14.36
CA MET A 96 8.01 -6.85 -14.15
C MET A 96 6.55 -7.19 -13.90
N ASP A 97 6.15 -7.11 -12.64
CA ASP A 97 4.82 -7.49 -12.17
C ASP A 97 4.16 -6.28 -11.50
N SER A 98 2.85 -6.18 -11.63
CA SER A 98 2.02 -5.17 -10.96
C SER A 98 0.85 -5.84 -10.26
N VAL A 99 0.45 -5.32 -9.10
CA VAL A 99 -0.65 -5.83 -8.31
C VAL A 99 -1.40 -4.68 -7.66
N GLU A 100 -2.70 -4.82 -7.50
CA GLU A 100 -3.51 -3.91 -6.70
C GLU A 100 -3.72 -4.50 -5.31
N ILE A 101 -3.62 -3.67 -4.29
CA ILE A 101 -3.72 -4.05 -2.90
C ILE A 101 -4.79 -3.19 -2.25
N ASP A 102 -5.82 -3.84 -1.71
CA ASP A 102 -6.82 -3.19 -0.87
C ASP A 102 -6.36 -3.24 0.60
N ILE A 103 -6.43 -2.10 1.29
CA ILE A 103 -6.22 -2.03 2.74
C ILE A 103 -7.16 -2.96 3.50
N GLN A 104 -8.38 -3.20 3.00
CA GLN A 104 -9.32 -4.12 3.63
C GLN A 104 -8.77 -5.55 3.67
N ASP A 105 -8.18 -6.02 2.56
CA ASP A 105 -7.54 -7.34 2.48
C ASP A 105 -6.33 -7.42 3.42
N LEU A 106 -5.52 -6.34 3.50
CA LEU A 106 -4.39 -6.25 4.43
C LEU A 106 -4.86 -6.38 5.89
N LEU A 107 -5.92 -5.66 6.26
CA LEU A 107 -6.48 -5.67 7.61
C LEU A 107 -7.08 -7.04 7.95
N GLN A 108 -7.72 -7.70 6.98
CA GLN A 108 -8.27 -9.04 7.17
C GLN A 108 -7.16 -10.05 7.41
N LEU A 109 -6.10 -10.03 6.58
CA LEU A 109 -4.93 -10.91 6.77
C LEU A 109 -4.26 -10.68 8.13
N GLN A 110 -4.15 -9.42 8.57
CA GLN A 110 -3.67 -9.11 9.91
C GLN A 110 -4.56 -9.72 11.00
N TYR A 111 -5.88 -9.60 10.87
CA TYR A 111 -6.85 -10.15 11.83
C TYR A 111 -6.80 -11.68 11.90
N GLU A 112 -6.63 -12.35 10.76
CA GLU A 112 -6.47 -13.80 10.67
C GLU A 112 -5.12 -14.30 11.24
N GLY A 113 -4.20 -13.38 11.59
CA GLY A 113 -2.86 -13.71 12.07
C GLY A 113 -1.86 -14.00 10.94
N CYS A 114 -2.24 -13.77 9.69
CA CYS A 114 -1.38 -13.91 8.51
C CYS A 114 -0.44 -12.70 8.40
N ALA A 115 0.67 -12.74 9.13
CA ALA A 115 1.64 -11.64 9.15
C ALA A 115 2.49 -11.52 7.87
N ILE A 116 2.46 -12.51 6.99
CA ILE A 116 3.23 -12.56 5.74
C ILE A 116 2.27 -12.85 4.58
N MET A 117 2.43 -12.14 3.46
CA MET A 117 1.76 -12.42 2.20
C MET A 117 2.74 -12.51 1.04
N ASP A 118 2.32 -13.20 -0.02
CA ASP A 118 3.05 -13.26 -1.28
C ASP A 118 2.56 -12.15 -2.22
N MET A 119 3.43 -11.18 -2.47
CA MET A 119 3.27 -10.14 -3.48
C MET A 119 3.91 -10.58 -4.79
N PHE A 120 3.22 -10.39 -5.92
CA PHE A 120 3.67 -10.83 -7.25
C PHE A 120 3.92 -12.35 -7.39
N GLY A 121 3.42 -13.16 -6.45
CA GLY A 121 3.70 -14.61 -6.39
C GLY A 121 5.19 -14.95 -6.20
N LYS A 122 6.03 -13.96 -5.90
CA LYS A 122 7.49 -14.09 -5.84
C LYS A 122 8.09 -13.36 -4.63
N ALA A 123 7.40 -12.40 -4.03
CA ALA A 123 7.95 -11.56 -2.97
C ALA A 123 7.17 -11.76 -1.66
N LYS A 124 7.83 -12.28 -0.62
CA LYS A 124 7.24 -12.37 0.72
C LYS A 124 7.34 -11.03 1.41
N VAL A 125 6.21 -10.46 1.78
CA VAL A 125 6.11 -9.15 2.44
C VAL A 125 5.36 -9.26 3.76
N ASN A 126 5.78 -8.48 4.75
CA ASN A 126 5.14 -8.40 6.05
C ASN A 126 3.92 -7.47 5.97
N VAL A 127 2.74 -8.02 6.26
CA VAL A 127 1.45 -7.33 6.15
C VAL A 127 1.38 -6.11 7.07
N ASN A 128 1.80 -6.26 8.33
CA ASN A 128 1.74 -5.20 9.34
C ASN A 128 2.64 -4.02 8.97
N LEU A 129 3.86 -4.31 8.52
CA LEU A 129 4.82 -3.28 8.15
C LEU A 129 4.46 -2.61 6.82
N LEU A 130 3.86 -3.35 5.88
CA LEU A 130 3.32 -2.79 4.65
C LEU A 130 2.16 -1.83 4.96
N LEU A 131 1.19 -2.27 5.77
CA LEU A 131 0.07 -1.45 6.21
C LEU A 131 0.56 -0.18 6.93
N TYR A 132 1.53 -0.31 7.84
CA TYR A 132 2.16 0.84 8.49
C TYR A 132 2.82 1.79 7.48
N LEU A 133 3.54 1.28 6.48
CA LEU A 133 4.19 2.08 5.44
C LEU A 133 3.17 2.87 4.62
N LEU A 134 2.07 2.22 4.20
CA LEU A 134 0.98 2.84 3.45
C LEU A 134 0.29 3.91 4.28
N ASN A 135 -0.12 3.57 5.51
CA ASN A 135 -0.73 4.51 6.45
C ASN A 135 0.15 5.73 6.69
N LYS A 136 1.45 5.53 6.96
CA LYS A 136 2.37 6.64 7.20
C LYS A 136 2.57 7.55 5.98
N LYS A 137 2.54 7.01 4.76
CA LYS A 137 2.93 7.76 3.56
C LYS A 137 1.77 8.35 2.78
N PHE A 138 0.60 7.73 2.86
CA PHE A 138 -0.61 8.17 2.16
C PHE A 138 -1.65 8.75 3.11
N TYR A 139 -1.78 8.24 4.35
CA TYR A 139 -2.82 8.66 5.31
C TYR A 139 -2.31 9.42 6.54
N GLY A 140 -0.98 9.54 6.70
CA GLY A 140 -0.39 10.26 7.81
C GLY A 140 -0.81 11.72 7.76
N LYS A 141 -1.60 12.15 8.75
CA LYS A 141 -1.88 13.57 8.99
C LYS A 141 -0.56 14.29 9.24
N SER A 142 -0.15 15.15 8.31
CA SER A 142 0.80 16.23 8.57
C SER A 142 0.10 17.37 9.28
#